data_AF-A0A519SX86-F1
#
_entry.id   AF-A0A519SX86-F1
#
_cell.length_a   1.000
_cell.length_b   1.000
_cell.length_c   1.000
_cell.angle_alpha   90.00
_cell.angle_beta   90.00
_cell.angle_gamma   90.00
#
_symmetry.space_group_name_H-M   'P 1'
#
loop_
_entity.id
_entity.type
_entity.pdbx_description
1 polymer ?
#
loop_
_entity_poly.entity_id
_entity_poly.type
_entity_poly.pdbx_seq_one_letter_code
_entity_poly.pdbx_strand_id
1 'polypeptide(L)' 'WSRNQWKRERYAPSFHLDDHNLDPRSWCRFPILSGGFEKELAEMRDWAQEQKPSSRKGKIGF' A
#
# COMPACT_ATOMS: atom_id res chain seq x y z
N TRP A 1 -0.57 5.71 1.63
CA TRP A 1 -0.96 6.19 0.30
C TRP A 1 -2.28 6.95 0.35
N SER A 2 -3.41 6.25 0.54
CA SER A 2 -4.77 6.81 0.64
C SER A 2 -4.88 7.98 1.63
N ARG A 3 -4.39 7.80 2.87
CA ARG A 3 -4.42 8.84 3.92
C ARG A 3 -3.71 10.16 3.55
N ASN A 4 -2.70 10.10 2.68
CA ASN A 4 -1.91 11.27 2.30
C ASN A 4 -2.37 11.87 0.96
N GLN A 5 -3.48 11.41 0.38
CA GLN A 5 -3.96 11.90 -0.91
C GLN A 5 -4.19 13.43 -0.91
N TRP A 6 -4.73 13.97 0.18
CA TRP A 6 -4.93 15.42 0.34
C TRP A 6 -3.65 16.26 0.21
N LYS A 7 -2.48 15.69 0.51
CA LYS A 7 -1.19 16.37 0.33
C LYS A 7 -0.81 16.43 -1.14
N ARG A 8 -1.10 15.37 -1.90
CA ARG A 8 -0.78 15.24 -3.33
C ARG A 8 -1.56 16.22 -4.19
N GLU A 9 -2.81 16.51 -3.82
CA GLU A 9 -3.60 17.54 -4.52
C GLU A 9 -3.00 18.95 -4.45
N ARG A 10 -2.11 19.18 -3.48
CA ARG A 10 -1.40 20.44 -3.27
C ARG A 10 0.05 20.41 -3.76
N TYR A 11 0.44 19.42 -4.55
CA TYR A 11 1.78 19.38 -5.14
C TYR A 11 1.98 20.52 -6.14
N ALA A 12 3.19 21.10 -6.11
CA ALA A 12 3.62 22.06 -7.10
C ALA A 12 3.73 21.38 -8.47
N PRO A 13 3.56 22.11 -9.58
CA PRO A 13 3.85 21.59 -10.91
C PRO A 13 5.28 21.02 -10.97
N SER A 14 5.42 19.82 -11.53
CA SER A 14 6.69 19.10 -11.65
C SER A 14 6.79 18.42 -13.01
N PHE A 15 8.01 18.17 -13.48
CA PHE A 15 8.24 17.44 -14.72
C PHE A 15 7.96 15.94 -14.55
N HIS A 16 7.47 15.31 -15.62
CA HIS A 16 7.30 13.86 -15.71
C HIS A 16 8.59 13.23 -16.26
N LEU A 17 9.17 12.27 -15.55
CA LEU A 17 10.47 11.67 -15.90
C LEU A 17 10.37 10.17 -16.19
N ASP A 18 9.55 9.44 -15.43
CA ASP A 18 9.29 8.00 -15.62
C ASP A 18 7.97 7.78 -16.34
N ASP A 19 7.72 6.55 -16.83
CA ASP A 19 6.39 6.14 -17.32
C ASP A 19 5.30 6.32 -16.26
N HIS A 20 5.71 6.32 -14.98
CA HIS A 20 4.83 6.39 -13.82
C HIS A 20 4.97 7.67 -12.96
N ASN A 21 3.84 8.32 -12.57
CA ASN A 21 3.85 9.49 -11.67
C ASN A 21 2.76 9.51 -10.58
N LEU A 22 2.94 10.41 -9.60
CA LEU A 22 2.06 10.58 -8.45
C LEU A 22 1.19 11.85 -8.50
N ASP A 23 1.24 12.60 -9.59
CA ASP A 23 0.48 13.83 -9.74
C ASP A 23 -1.01 13.51 -9.99
N PRO A 24 -1.92 14.01 -9.13
CA PRO A 24 -3.34 13.79 -9.30
C PRO A 24 -3.93 14.52 -10.51
N ARG A 25 -3.22 15.48 -11.14
CA ARG A 25 -3.75 16.22 -12.30
C ARG A 25 -3.45 15.52 -13.62
N SER A 26 -2.25 14.98 -13.77
CA SER A 26 -1.88 14.24 -14.98
C SER A 26 -2.37 12.81 -14.95
N TRP A 27 -1.92 12.00 -13.97
CA TRP A 27 -2.02 10.55 -14.10
C TRP A 27 -2.71 9.83 -12.97
N CYS A 28 -2.15 9.86 -11.76
CA CYS A 28 -2.62 9.01 -10.68
C CYS A 28 -3.74 9.70 -9.89
N ARG A 29 -4.91 9.81 -10.54
CA ARG A 29 -6.15 10.31 -9.95
C ARG A 29 -6.68 9.33 -8.92
N PHE A 30 -6.80 9.79 -7.68
CA PHE A 30 -7.29 9.01 -6.57
C PHE A 30 -8.10 9.92 -5.63
N PRO A 31 -9.26 9.46 -5.11
CA PRO A 31 -10.13 10.30 -4.29
C PRO A 31 -9.50 10.62 -2.93
N ILE A 32 -9.67 11.86 -2.48
CA ILE A 32 -9.18 12.33 -1.16
C ILE A 32 -9.78 11.49 -0.03
N LEU A 33 -11.10 11.25 -0.12
CA LEU A 33 -11.84 10.42 0.80
C LEU A 33 -11.99 9.03 0.19
N SER A 34 -11.32 8.06 0.80
CA SER A 34 -11.34 6.65 0.37
C SER A 34 -11.33 5.75 1.61
N GLY A 35 -11.84 4.51 1.46
CA GLY A 35 -11.89 3.51 2.53
C GLY A 35 -10.54 2.91 2.95
N GLY A 36 -9.43 3.61 2.70
CA GLY A 36 -8.13 3.25 3.28
C GLY A 36 -7.49 1.94 2.78
N PHE A 37 -8.10 1.23 1.83
CA PHE A 37 -7.79 -0.16 1.46
C PHE A 37 -8.02 -1.18 2.60
N GLU A 38 -8.96 -0.91 3.49
CA GLU A 38 -9.18 -1.76 4.68
C GLU A 38 -9.53 -3.21 4.32
N LYS A 39 -10.39 -3.41 3.32
CA LYS A 39 -10.83 -4.75 2.90
C LYS A 39 -9.68 -5.53 2.24
N GLU A 40 -8.99 -4.90 1.31
CA GLU A 40 -7.88 -5.49 0.57
C GLU A 40 -6.70 -5.83 1.49
N LEU A 41 -6.44 -4.98 2.50
CA LEU A 41 -5.42 -5.25 3.52
C LEU A 41 -5.82 -6.41 4.44
N ALA A 42 -7.11 -6.58 4.75
CA ALA A 42 -7.59 -7.74 5.51
C ALA A 42 -7.37 -9.04 4.71
N GLU A 43 -7.80 -9.07 3.45
CA GLU A 43 -7.59 -10.22 2.55
C GLU A 43 -6.11 -10.59 2.41
N MET A 44 -5.23 -9.60 2.25
CA MET A 44 -3.78 -9.84 2.17
C MET A 44 -3.20 -10.39 3.48
N ARG A 45 -3.73 -9.96 4.64
CA ARG A 45 -3.31 -10.50 5.94
C ARG A 45 -3.73 -11.95 6.11
N ASP A 46 -4.96 -12.28 5.72
CA ASP A 46 -5.47 -13.65 5.80
C ASP A 46 -4.65 -14.59 4.92
N TRP A 47 -4.44 -14.22 3.64
CA TRP A 47 -3.55 -14.95 2.74
C TRP A 47 -2.13 -15.12 3.30
N ALA A 48 -1.57 -14.08 3.91
CA ALA A 48 -0.22 -14.15 4.49
C ALA A 48 -0.14 -15.08 5.72
N GLN A 49 -1.22 -15.27 6.47
CA GLN A 49 -1.27 -16.22 7.58
C GLN A 49 -1.29 -17.66 7.09
N GLU A 50 -2.05 -17.93 6.02
CA GLU A 50 -2.12 -19.26 5.39
C GLU A 50 -0.75 -19.72 4.85
N GLN A 51 0.07 -18.79 4.38
CA GLN A 51 1.41 -19.06 3.85
C GLN A 51 2.50 -19.24 4.91
N LYS A 52 2.21 -19.08 6.21
CA LYS A 52 3.24 -19.24 7.25
C LYS A 52 3.68 -20.69 7.33
N PRO A 53 4.96 -21.01 7.04
CA PRO A 53 5.45 -22.37 7.23
C PRO A 53 5.36 -22.70 8.72
N SER A 54 4.85 -23.89 9.03
CA SER A 54 4.79 -24.41 10.41
C SER A 54 6.19 -24.35 11.01
N SER A 55 6.37 -23.42 11.96
CA SER A 55 7.57 -23.33 12.78
C SER A 55 7.66 -24.64 13.58
N ARG A 56 8.43 -25.61 13.07
CA ARG A 56 8.82 -26.77 13.88
C ARG A 56 9.68 -26.23 15.02
N LYS A 57 9.09 -26.08 16.21
CA LYS A 57 9.82 -25.86 17.46
C LYS A 57 10.70 -27.08 17.72
N GLY A 58 11.89 -27.10 17.13
CA GLY A 58 12.96 -27.99 17.54
C GLY A 58 13.39 -27.58 18.93
N LYS A 59 13.02 -28.35 19.95
CA LYS A 59 13.54 -28.20 21.31
C LYS A 59 15.02 -28.58 21.23
N ILE A 60 15.92 -27.58 21.22
CA ILE A 60 17.36 -27.82 21.30
C ILE A 60 17.62 -28.33 22.71
N GLY A 61 17.76 -29.66 22.83
CA GLY A 61 18.21 -30.32 24.05
C GLY A 61 19.70 -30.08 24.24
N PHE A 62 20.10 -29.99 25.51
CA PHE A 62 21.49 -29.86 25.97
C PHE A 62 22.37 -31.00 25.47
#